data_AF-A0A4Q3RQN6-F1
#
_entry.id   AF-A0A4Q3RQN6-F1
#
_cell.length_a   1.000
_cell.length_b   1.000
_cell.length_c   1.000
_cell.angle_alpha   90.00
_cell.angle_beta   90.00
_cell.angle_gamma   90.00
#
_symmetry.space_group_name_H-M   'P 1'
#
loop_
_entity.id
_entity.type
_entity.pdbx_description
1 polymer ?
#
loop_
_entity_poly.entity_id
_entity_poly.type
_entity_poly.pdbx_seq_one_letter_code
_entity_poly.pdbx_strand_id
1 'polypeptide(L)'
;MKSTFTTLFIFSLFLNFSHAQSVGIGTTTPNASAVLDVSSTHQGFLPPRMTTTQRNSIANKAPGLVIYNTVTNCIEMYNGANWINFCTSLPSSVLQRTLLGGDQEDRAQYIQQTADGGFIIGGSSESSLNGDVTDTSNGGLDSWVVKLDATGAVEWHKLLGGDNFDELKQIVQTADGGYILCATSGSTENGDVTDTSRGGLDAWVVKLDATGTPAWNVLIGGTMDDFASSIQQTADGGYIMGGFSYSSESGDVTGQLQGLNDFWIVKLNDTGTIVWNKLLGGLGEEQLASIIQTADGGYVAAGYT
;
A
#
# COMPACT_ATOMS: atom_id res chain seq x y z
N MET A 1 -96.83 -53.01 1.24
CA MET A 1 -95.40 -52.85 1.59
C MET A 1 -94.61 -52.63 0.30
N LYS A 2 -94.23 -51.39 -0.01
CA LYS A 2 -93.25 -51.07 -1.06
C LYS A 2 -92.03 -50.50 -0.34
N SER A 3 -90.92 -51.22 -0.37
CA SER A 3 -89.65 -50.81 0.23
C SER A 3 -88.77 -50.26 -0.90
N THR A 4 -88.42 -48.99 -0.80
CA THR A 4 -87.53 -48.29 -1.73
C THR A 4 -86.10 -48.52 -1.25
N PHE A 5 -85.24 -49.13 -2.07
CA PHE A 5 -83.81 -49.25 -1.83
C PHE A 5 -83.12 -47.98 -2.35
N THR A 6 -82.49 -47.22 -1.45
CA THR A 6 -81.67 -46.06 -1.80
C THR A 6 -80.21 -46.49 -1.78
N THR A 7 -79.57 -46.57 -2.95
CA THR A 7 -78.13 -46.84 -3.08
C THR A 7 -77.34 -45.55 -2.84
N LEU A 8 -76.52 -45.53 -1.79
CA LEU A 8 -75.65 -44.39 -1.45
C LEU A 8 -74.30 -44.54 -2.18
N PHE A 9 -74.03 -43.71 -3.19
CA PHE A 9 -72.72 -43.59 -3.81
C PHE A 9 -71.83 -42.65 -2.96
N ILE A 10 -70.77 -43.19 -2.36
CA ILE A 10 -69.74 -42.38 -1.68
C ILE A 10 -68.64 -42.09 -2.70
N PHE A 11 -68.55 -40.83 -3.14
CA PHE A 11 -67.46 -40.32 -3.97
C PHE A 11 -66.35 -39.82 -3.04
N SER A 12 -65.23 -40.53 -2.96
CA SER A 12 -64.05 -40.10 -2.22
C SER A 12 -63.26 -39.07 -3.03
N LEU A 13 -63.34 -37.79 -2.63
CA LEU A 13 -62.57 -36.69 -3.20
C LEU A 13 -61.15 -36.69 -2.61
N PHE A 14 -60.14 -37.05 -3.41
CA PHE A 14 -58.74 -36.90 -3.03
C PHE A 14 -58.32 -35.42 -3.23
N LEU A 15 -58.30 -34.65 -2.14
CA LEU A 15 -57.70 -33.31 -2.11
C LEU A 15 -56.18 -33.45 -1.95
N ASN A 16 -55.43 -33.29 -3.05
CA ASN A 16 -53.98 -33.12 -3.00
C ASN A 16 -53.66 -31.69 -2.53
N PHE A 17 -53.29 -31.53 -1.27
CA PHE A 17 -52.72 -30.28 -0.78
C PHE A 17 -51.20 -30.29 -1.03
N SER A 18 -50.73 -29.66 -2.10
CA SER A 18 -49.31 -29.33 -2.26
C SER A 18 -49.00 -28.07 -1.43
N HIS A 19 -48.65 -28.24 -0.15
CA HIS A 19 -48.07 -27.14 0.62
C HIS A 19 -46.59 -27.03 0.26
N ALA A 20 -46.25 -26.11 -0.63
CA ALA A 20 -44.88 -25.62 -0.74
C ALA A 20 -44.59 -24.80 0.54
N GLN A 21 -44.24 -25.49 1.62
CA GLN A 21 -43.83 -24.84 2.87
C GLN A 21 -42.32 -24.62 2.83
N SER A 22 -41.92 -23.35 2.88
CA SER A 22 -40.58 -22.97 3.29
C SER A 22 -40.32 -23.50 4.70
N VAL A 23 -39.10 -23.98 4.95
CA VAL A 23 -38.67 -24.51 6.24
C VAL A 23 -38.11 -23.34 7.06
N GLY A 24 -38.75 -23.04 8.18
CA GLY A 24 -38.21 -22.13 9.19
C GLY A 24 -37.57 -22.88 10.34
N ILE A 25 -36.35 -22.53 10.70
CA ILE A 25 -35.69 -22.96 11.94
C ILE A 25 -35.50 -21.71 12.81
N GLY A 26 -36.17 -21.66 13.96
CA GLY A 26 -36.16 -20.48 14.84
C GLY A 26 -37.02 -19.31 14.35
N THR A 27 -37.82 -19.49 13.29
CA THR A 27 -38.84 -18.55 12.82
C THR A 27 -40.10 -19.29 12.38
N THR A 28 -41.27 -18.72 12.66
CA THR A 28 -42.57 -19.22 12.18
C THR A 28 -43.05 -18.55 10.90
N THR A 29 -42.34 -17.51 10.45
CA THR A 29 -42.58 -16.79 9.21
C THR A 29 -41.29 -16.76 8.40
N PRO A 30 -40.90 -17.88 7.76
CA PRO A 30 -39.72 -17.91 6.91
C PRO A 30 -39.83 -16.86 5.81
N ASN A 31 -38.71 -16.23 5.46
CA ASN A 31 -38.66 -15.29 4.35
C ASN A 31 -39.23 -15.93 3.07
N ALA A 32 -40.12 -15.22 2.39
CA ALA A 32 -40.83 -15.75 1.21
C ALA A 32 -39.90 -16.12 0.03
N SER A 33 -38.66 -15.60 0.02
CA SER A 33 -37.65 -15.92 -0.98
C SER A 33 -36.81 -17.17 -0.65
N ALA A 34 -36.93 -17.72 0.56
CA ALA A 34 -36.09 -18.81 1.04
C ALA A 34 -36.87 -20.12 1.21
N VAL A 35 -36.32 -21.21 0.69
CA VAL A 35 -36.83 -22.57 0.97
C VAL A 35 -36.41 -23.03 2.37
N LEU A 36 -35.28 -22.53 2.89
CA LEU A 36 -34.82 -22.72 4.27
C LEU A 36 -34.42 -21.36 4.84
N ASP A 37 -35.04 -20.96 5.94
CA ASP A 37 -34.71 -19.76 6.71
C ASP A 37 -34.31 -20.17 8.14
N VAL A 38 -33.14 -19.74 8.60
CA VAL A 38 -32.60 -20.06 9.91
C VAL A 38 -32.38 -18.75 10.68
N SER A 39 -33.14 -18.57 11.76
CA SER A 39 -33.06 -17.40 12.63
C SER A 39 -32.65 -17.81 14.03
N SER A 40 -31.54 -17.24 14.52
CA SER A 40 -31.08 -17.44 15.90
C SER A 40 -30.21 -16.26 16.32
N THR A 41 -30.27 -15.91 17.61
CA THR A 41 -29.44 -14.88 18.24
C THR A 41 -28.31 -15.46 19.11
N HIS A 42 -28.30 -16.78 19.33
CA HIS A 42 -27.36 -17.45 20.25
C HIS A 42 -26.76 -18.75 19.71
N GLN A 43 -27.20 -19.22 18.53
CA GLN A 43 -26.69 -20.44 17.89
C GLN A 43 -26.37 -20.15 16.43
N GLY A 44 -25.30 -20.77 15.91
CA GLY A 44 -24.91 -20.66 14.50
C GLY A 44 -25.49 -21.79 13.64
N PHE A 45 -25.25 -21.69 12.33
CA PHE A 45 -25.51 -22.76 11.38
C PHE A 45 -24.27 -23.66 11.23
N LEU A 46 -24.43 -24.96 11.41
CA LEU A 46 -23.41 -25.96 11.10
C LEU A 46 -23.78 -26.67 9.78
N PRO A 47 -23.19 -26.29 8.63
CA PRO A 47 -23.36 -27.04 7.39
C PRO A 47 -22.70 -28.43 7.53
N PRO A 48 -22.95 -29.36 6.58
CA PRO A 48 -22.25 -30.64 6.55
C PRO A 48 -20.73 -30.46 6.67
N ARG A 49 -20.14 -31.12 7.68
CA ARG A 49 -18.71 -31.05 7.97
C ARG A 49 -18.03 -32.31 7.47
N MET A 50 -16.96 -32.15 6.71
CA MET A 50 -16.28 -33.29 6.10
C MET A 50 -14.84 -32.96 5.73
N THR A 51 -14.01 -33.98 5.59
CA THR A 51 -12.63 -33.84 5.08
C THR A 51 -12.63 -33.55 3.57
N THR A 52 -11.51 -33.03 3.04
CA THR A 52 -11.30 -32.85 1.59
C THR A 52 -11.60 -34.13 0.79
N THR A 53 -11.18 -35.30 1.29
CA THR A 53 -11.42 -36.59 0.63
C THR A 53 -12.91 -36.93 0.58
N GLN A 54 -13.62 -36.76 1.69
CA GLN A 54 -15.07 -36.98 1.75
C GLN A 54 -15.82 -36.00 0.84
N ARG A 55 -15.44 -34.71 0.86
CA ARG A 55 -16.01 -33.69 -0.04
C ARG A 55 -15.81 -34.01 -1.51
N ASN A 56 -14.64 -34.54 -1.88
CA ASN A 56 -14.36 -34.95 -3.26
C ASN A 56 -15.19 -36.16 -3.68
N SER A 57 -15.51 -37.06 -2.74
CA SER A 57 -16.31 -38.27 -2.98
C SER A 57 -17.81 -38.03 -3.20
N ILE A 58 -18.31 -36.82 -2.96
CA ILE A 58 -19.72 -36.48 -3.23
C ILE A 58 -20.03 -36.71 -4.73
N ALA A 59 -20.89 -37.67 -5.05
CA ALA A 59 -21.36 -37.90 -6.42
C ALA A 59 -22.41 -36.85 -6.84
N ASN A 60 -22.51 -36.56 -8.14
CA ASN A 60 -23.55 -35.68 -8.72
C ASN A 60 -23.71 -34.33 -8.01
N LYS A 61 -22.60 -33.63 -7.77
CA LYS A 61 -22.56 -32.34 -7.06
C LYS A 61 -23.41 -31.30 -7.80
N ALA A 62 -24.36 -30.69 -7.09
CA ALA A 62 -25.15 -29.58 -7.63
C ALA A 62 -24.39 -28.25 -7.47
N PRO A 63 -24.45 -27.34 -8.45
CA PRO A 63 -24.02 -25.95 -8.26
C PRO A 63 -24.73 -25.32 -7.05
N GLY A 64 -23.99 -24.58 -6.22
CA GLY A 64 -24.49 -23.99 -4.98
C GLY A 64 -24.42 -24.91 -3.75
N LEU A 65 -23.90 -26.13 -3.88
CA LEU A 65 -23.68 -27.02 -2.73
C LEU A 65 -22.63 -26.42 -1.79
N VAL A 66 -22.98 -26.24 -0.50
CA VAL A 66 -22.12 -25.65 0.54
C VAL A 66 -21.77 -26.68 1.60
N ILE A 67 -20.49 -26.75 1.99
CA ILE A 67 -19.98 -27.60 3.07
C ILE A 67 -18.96 -26.82 3.91
N TYR A 68 -18.64 -27.34 5.10
CA TYR A 68 -17.44 -26.93 5.83
C TYR A 68 -16.38 -28.03 5.74
N ASN A 69 -15.24 -27.70 5.12
CA ASN A 69 -14.12 -28.60 4.98
C ASN A 69 -13.25 -28.56 6.23
N THR A 70 -13.21 -29.67 6.96
CA THR A 70 -12.49 -29.78 8.23
C THR A 70 -10.97 -29.92 8.08
N VAL A 71 -10.46 -30.08 6.87
CA VAL A 71 -9.01 -30.08 6.60
C VAL A 71 -8.51 -28.67 6.31
N THR A 72 -9.25 -27.90 5.51
CA THR A 72 -8.92 -26.50 5.18
C THR A 72 -9.51 -25.50 6.19
N ASN A 73 -10.27 -25.99 7.16
CA ASN A 73 -11.01 -25.20 8.16
C ASN A 73 -11.88 -24.09 7.55
N CYS A 74 -12.51 -24.37 6.40
CA CYS A 74 -13.22 -23.35 5.64
C CYS A 74 -14.56 -23.79 5.07
N ILE A 75 -15.47 -22.84 4.88
CA ILE A 75 -16.67 -23.00 4.06
C ILE A 75 -16.26 -23.09 2.58
N GLU A 76 -16.74 -24.11 1.88
CA GLU A 76 -16.52 -24.29 0.45
C GLU A 76 -17.87 -24.43 -0.27
N MET A 77 -17.97 -23.83 -1.46
CA MET A 77 -19.15 -23.97 -2.35
C MET A 77 -18.74 -24.56 -3.70
N TYR A 78 -19.51 -25.51 -4.20
CA TYR A 78 -19.35 -26.03 -5.54
C TYR A 78 -20.02 -25.11 -6.56
N ASN A 79 -19.29 -24.58 -7.52
CA ASN A 79 -19.84 -23.65 -8.53
C ASN A 79 -20.36 -24.34 -9.81
N GLY A 80 -20.37 -25.67 -9.85
CA GLY A 80 -20.69 -26.46 -11.03
C GLY A 80 -19.49 -27.12 -11.70
N ALA A 81 -18.28 -26.60 -11.47
CA ALA A 81 -17.03 -27.17 -11.97
C ALA A 81 -15.99 -27.41 -10.87
N ASN A 82 -15.85 -26.46 -9.94
CA ASN A 82 -14.81 -26.44 -8.92
C ASN A 82 -15.41 -26.12 -7.54
N TRP A 83 -14.67 -26.49 -6.49
CA TRP A 83 -14.91 -26.01 -5.13
C TRP A 83 -14.22 -24.67 -4.93
N ILE A 84 -14.97 -23.64 -4.54
CA ILE A 84 -14.49 -22.31 -4.19
C ILE A 84 -14.39 -22.22 -2.67
N ASN A 85 -13.26 -21.73 -2.16
CA ASN A 85 -13.01 -21.49 -0.74
C ASN A 85 -13.31 -20.02 -0.40
N PHE A 86 -14.04 -19.77 0.68
CA PHE A 86 -14.40 -18.40 1.12
C PHE A 86 -13.48 -17.79 2.18
N CYS A 87 -12.43 -18.50 2.59
CA CYS A 87 -11.54 -18.09 3.67
C CYS A 87 -10.14 -17.69 3.19
N THR A 88 -9.80 -17.91 1.92
CA THR A 88 -8.51 -17.50 1.34
C THR A 88 -8.73 -16.82 -0.01
N SER A 89 -8.93 -15.50 -0.02
CA SER A 89 -9.05 -14.70 -1.24
C SER A 89 -7.75 -13.96 -1.58
N LEU A 90 -6.61 -14.65 -1.50
CA LEU A 90 -5.40 -14.26 -2.22
C LEU A 90 -5.03 -15.39 -3.19
N PRO A 91 -4.66 -15.08 -4.44
CA PRO A 91 -4.05 -16.06 -5.33
C PRO A 91 -2.86 -16.72 -4.63
N SER A 92 -2.57 -17.99 -4.89
CA SER A 92 -1.43 -18.69 -4.26
C SER A 92 -0.05 -18.06 -4.53
N SER A 93 0.04 -17.13 -5.49
CA SER A 93 1.22 -16.31 -5.76
C SER A 93 1.34 -15.04 -4.90
N VAL A 94 0.27 -14.66 -4.19
CA VAL A 94 0.25 -13.48 -3.32
C VAL A 94 0.31 -13.95 -1.88
N LEU A 95 1.51 -13.84 -1.30
CA LEU A 95 1.77 -14.27 0.07
C LEU A 95 1.06 -13.38 1.10
N GLN A 96 0.83 -12.12 0.76
CA GLN A 96 0.16 -11.14 1.60
C GLN A 96 -0.35 -9.95 0.79
N ARG A 97 -1.40 -9.29 1.30
CA ARG A 97 -1.85 -7.98 0.85
C ARG A 97 -2.04 -7.08 2.06
N THR A 98 -1.34 -5.95 2.07
CA THR A 98 -1.59 -4.82 2.97
C THR A 98 -2.03 -3.65 2.09
N LEU A 99 -3.17 -3.04 2.42
CA LEU A 99 -3.61 -1.80 1.78
C LEU A 99 -3.28 -0.69 2.77
N LEU A 100 -2.57 0.32 2.29
CA LEU A 100 -2.09 1.44 3.08
C LEU A 100 -2.59 2.71 2.40
N GLY A 101 -3.18 3.62 3.18
CA GLY A 101 -3.61 4.94 2.73
C GLY A 101 -4.79 5.48 3.52
N GLY A 102 -5.25 6.65 3.10
CA GLY A 102 -6.37 7.38 3.67
C GLY A 102 -7.49 7.63 2.65
N ASP A 103 -8.22 8.73 2.85
CA ASP A 103 -9.33 9.14 1.98
C ASP A 103 -8.94 10.21 0.94
N GLN A 104 -7.69 10.68 0.95
CA GLN A 104 -7.12 11.58 -0.04
C GLN A 104 -6.12 10.85 -0.95
N GLU A 105 -5.29 11.62 -1.67
CA GLU A 105 -4.26 11.07 -2.52
C GLU A 105 -3.13 10.42 -1.69
N ASP A 106 -2.84 9.15 -1.99
CA ASP A 106 -1.70 8.40 -1.45
C ASP A 106 -0.91 7.77 -2.60
N ARG A 107 0.40 8.02 -2.62
CA ARG A 107 1.30 7.52 -3.65
C ARG A 107 2.42 6.73 -2.99
N ALA A 108 2.65 5.49 -3.42
CA ALA A 108 3.88 4.76 -3.10
C ALA A 108 4.87 4.96 -4.26
N GLN A 109 6.08 5.44 -3.95
CA GLN A 109 7.11 5.77 -4.95
C GLN A 109 8.30 4.82 -4.90
N TYR A 110 8.67 4.36 -3.69
CA TYR A 110 9.84 3.52 -3.49
C TYR A 110 9.58 2.46 -2.43
N ILE A 111 10.21 1.29 -2.62
CA ILE A 111 10.21 0.21 -1.62
C ILE A 111 11.59 -0.44 -1.60
N GLN A 112 12.07 -0.75 -0.39
CA GLN A 112 13.31 -1.49 -0.18
C GLN A 112 13.12 -2.52 0.94
N GLN A 113 13.65 -3.72 0.75
CA GLN A 113 13.75 -4.70 1.84
C GLN A 113 14.83 -4.25 2.84
N THR A 114 14.49 -4.25 4.13
CA THR A 114 15.40 -3.87 5.22
C THR A 114 16.17 -5.08 5.76
N ALA A 115 17.30 -4.84 6.44
CA ALA A 115 18.22 -5.87 6.93
C ALA A 115 17.60 -6.85 7.95
N ASP A 116 16.52 -6.43 8.63
CA ASP A 116 15.71 -7.25 9.53
C ASP A 116 14.72 -8.18 8.80
N GLY A 117 14.71 -8.14 7.45
CA GLY A 117 13.79 -8.89 6.59
C GLY A 117 12.46 -8.20 6.34
N GLY A 118 12.19 -7.05 6.97
CA GLY A 118 11.04 -6.20 6.72
C GLY A 118 11.20 -5.34 5.47
N PHE A 119 10.38 -4.28 5.37
CA PHE A 119 10.39 -3.38 4.22
C PHE A 119 10.21 -1.93 4.64
N ILE A 120 10.94 -1.02 4.00
CA ILE A 120 10.70 0.42 4.09
C ILE A 120 10.04 0.87 2.78
N ILE A 121 8.93 1.59 2.90
CA ILE A 121 8.18 2.18 1.78
C ILE A 121 8.25 3.69 1.93
N GLY A 122 8.55 4.38 0.83
CA GLY A 122 8.51 5.82 0.73
C GLY A 122 7.51 6.26 -0.33
N GLY A 123 6.81 7.34 -0.04
CA GLY A 123 5.74 7.86 -0.88
C GLY A 123 5.31 9.26 -0.45
N SER A 124 4.13 9.66 -0.89
CA SER A 124 3.51 10.91 -0.48
C SER A 124 2.04 10.72 -0.14
N SER A 125 1.51 11.50 0.80
CA SER A 125 0.11 11.46 1.19
C SER A 125 -0.42 12.86 1.49
N GLU A 126 -1.63 13.16 1.01
CA GLU A 126 -2.45 14.31 1.44
C GLU A 126 -3.42 13.92 2.56
N SER A 127 -3.43 12.64 2.95
CA SER A 127 -4.35 12.15 3.97
C SER A 127 -3.88 12.60 5.35
N SER A 128 -4.83 12.95 6.22
CA SER A 128 -4.53 13.42 7.58
C SER A 128 -5.50 12.80 8.57
N LEU A 129 -4.99 12.19 9.65
CA LEU A 129 -5.79 11.60 10.73
C LEU A 129 -6.92 10.68 10.24
N ASN A 130 -6.68 9.90 9.19
CA ASN A 130 -7.64 8.98 8.60
C ASN A 130 -6.96 7.74 8.00
N GLY A 131 -7.70 6.64 7.90
CA GLY A 131 -7.16 5.36 7.45
C GLY A 131 -5.99 4.89 8.33
N ASP A 132 -4.86 4.58 7.68
CA ASP A 132 -3.60 4.23 8.36
C ASP A 132 -2.71 5.46 8.63
N VAL A 133 -3.12 6.68 8.25
CA VAL A 133 -2.37 7.91 8.51
C VAL A 133 -2.83 8.52 9.82
N THR A 134 -1.99 8.39 10.86
CA THR A 134 -2.27 8.93 12.20
C THR A 134 -1.64 10.29 12.48
N ASP A 135 -0.95 10.87 11.51
CA ASP A 135 -0.31 12.19 11.61
C ASP A 135 -1.19 13.24 10.91
N THR A 136 -0.94 14.52 11.21
CA THR A 136 -1.64 15.65 10.57
C THR A 136 -0.81 16.12 9.38
N SER A 137 -1.41 16.19 8.19
CA SER A 137 -0.76 16.85 7.06
C SER A 137 -0.67 18.35 7.30
N ASN A 138 0.49 18.94 7.00
CA ASN A 138 0.75 20.36 7.27
C ASN A 138 0.55 21.26 6.04
N GLY A 139 0.01 20.74 4.93
CA GLY A 139 -0.19 21.54 3.73
C GLY A 139 -0.71 20.72 2.57
N GLY A 140 0.14 20.53 1.56
CA GLY A 140 -0.14 19.70 0.38
C GLY A 140 0.23 18.24 0.62
N LEU A 141 0.74 17.57 -0.43
CA LEU A 141 1.32 16.23 -0.31
C LEU A 141 2.52 16.25 0.64
N ASP A 142 2.47 15.51 1.74
CA ASP A 142 3.62 15.31 2.63
C ASP A 142 4.33 14.00 2.32
N SER A 143 5.61 13.90 2.70
CA SER A 143 6.42 12.69 2.52
C SER A 143 5.95 11.61 3.49
N TRP A 144 5.41 10.50 2.96
CA TRP A 144 4.91 9.39 3.77
C TRP A 144 5.89 8.22 3.76
N VAL A 145 6.33 7.83 4.95
CA VAL A 145 7.27 6.73 5.17
C VAL A 145 6.58 5.64 5.98
N VAL A 146 6.61 4.39 5.52
CA VAL A 146 6.02 3.24 6.21
C VAL A 146 7.05 2.13 6.37
N LYS A 147 7.29 1.72 7.61
CA LYS A 147 8.09 0.53 7.93
C LYS A 147 7.18 -0.65 8.21
N LEU A 148 7.44 -1.73 7.50
CA LEU A 148 6.80 -3.03 7.66
C LEU A 148 7.76 -4.03 8.28
N ASP A 149 7.22 -4.96 9.07
CA ASP A 149 7.95 -6.14 9.52
C ASP A 149 8.10 -7.18 8.39
N ALA A 150 8.81 -8.28 8.66
CA ALA A 150 9.00 -9.37 7.70
C ALA A 150 7.69 -10.09 7.31
N THR A 151 6.62 -9.86 8.06
CA THR A 151 5.26 -10.36 7.80
C THR A 151 4.36 -9.28 7.21
N GLY A 152 4.91 -8.19 6.69
CA GLY A 152 4.19 -7.09 6.04
C GLY A 152 3.21 -6.31 6.94
N ALA A 153 3.29 -6.48 8.26
CA ALA A 153 2.53 -5.68 9.21
C ALA A 153 3.24 -4.35 9.46
N VAL A 154 2.48 -3.27 9.64
CA VAL A 154 3.03 -1.93 9.91
C VAL A 154 3.67 -1.91 11.31
N GLU A 155 4.97 -1.65 11.37
CA GLU A 155 5.68 -1.40 12.63
C GLU A 155 5.53 0.05 13.04
N TRP A 156 5.72 0.96 12.09
CA TRP A 156 5.50 2.40 12.24
C TRP A 156 5.33 3.05 10.88
N HIS A 157 4.74 4.25 10.86
CA HIS A 157 4.77 5.15 9.72
C HIS A 157 5.00 6.58 10.19
N LYS A 158 5.34 7.47 9.26
CA LYS A 158 5.57 8.91 9.49
C LYS A 158 5.07 9.70 8.30
N LEU A 159 4.33 10.75 8.57
CA LEU A 159 4.11 11.84 7.62
C LEU A 159 5.10 12.96 7.93
N LEU A 160 5.90 13.36 6.96
CA LEU A 160 6.99 14.33 7.10
C LEU A 160 6.80 15.47 6.10
N GLY A 161 6.74 16.71 6.56
CA GLY A 161 6.60 17.85 5.67
C GLY A 161 6.39 19.18 6.39
N GLY A 162 6.26 20.23 5.57
CA GLY A 162 6.05 21.60 6.00
C GLY A 162 4.70 22.15 5.53
N ASP A 163 4.65 23.43 5.21
CA ASP A 163 3.42 24.16 4.89
C ASP A 163 2.99 24.08 3.41
N ASN A 164 3.71 23.30 2.60
CA ASN A 164 3.45 23.12 1.17
C ASN A 164 3.61 21.63 0.80
N PHE A 165 4.00 21.30 -0.43
CA PHE A 165 4.24 19.92 -0.83
C PHE A 165 5.69 19.50 -0.57
N ASP A 166 5.85 18.25 -0.14
CA ASP A 166 7.08 17.55 0.20
C ASP A 166 7.05 16.14 -0.40
N GLU A 167 7.43 16.01 -1.68
CA GLU A 167 7.27 14.77 -2.43
C GLU A 167 8.50 13.85 -2.34
N LEU A 168 8.39 12.75 -1.58
CA LEU A 168 9.45 11.73 -1.47
C LEU A 168 9.69 11.04 -2.81
N LYS A 169 10.97 10.95 -3.22
CA LYS A 169 11.40 10.25 -4.44
C LYS A 169 12.09 8.92 -4.15
N GLN A 170 12.95 8.87 -3.15
CA GLN A 170 13.64 7.64 -2.74
C GLN A 170 13.89 7.64 -1.23
N ILE A 171 13.80 6.46 -0.60
CA ILE A 171 14.24 6.21 0.78
C ILE A 171 15.07 4.93 0.83
N VAL A 172 16.19 4.94 1.54
CA VAL A 172 17.05 3.75 1.71
C VAL A 172 17.49 3.58 3.16
N GLN A 173 17.63 2.33 3.60
CA GLN A 173 18.20 2.01 4.91
C GLN A 173 19.70 2.31 4.93
N THR A 174 20.16 2.95 6.00
CA THR A 174 21.56 3.28 6.25
C THR A 174 22.24 2.23 7.13
N ALA A 175 23.57 2.15 7.08
CA ALA A 175 24.38 1.14 7.78
C ALA A 175 24.25 1.17 9.32
N ASP A 176 23.83 2.30 9.88
CA ASP A 176 23.50 2.48 11.31
C ASP A 176 22.12 1.92 11.69
N GLY A 177 21.37 1.36 10.74
CA GLY A 177 20.01 0.86 10.91
C GLY A 177 18.91 1.91 10.76
N GLY A 178 19.27 3.19 10.61
CA GLY A 178 18.34 4.27 10.27
C GLY A 178 18.03 4.32 8.77
N TYR A 179 17.56 5.48 8.30
CA TYR A 179 17.15 5.67 6.91
C TYR A 179 17.55 7.04 6.39
N ILE A 180 17.83 7.16 5.10
CA ILE A 180 18.04 8.42 4.40
C ILE A 180 17.05 8.49 3.25
N LEU A 181 16.38 9.63 3.10
CA LEU A 181 15.46 9.88 1.99
C LEU A 181 15.79 11.18 1.28
N CYS A 182 15.36 11.28 0.03
CA CYS A 182 15.32 12.52 -0.71
C CYS A 182 13.91 12.79 -1.25
N ALA A 183 13.53 14.05 -1.23
CA ALA A 183 12.24 14.57 -1.66
C ALA A 183 12.42 15.88 -2.44
N THR A 184 11.35 16.35 -3.05
CA THR A 184 11.24 17.74 -3.55
C THR A 184 10.32 18.51 -2.62
N SER A 185 10.81 19.60 -2.05
CA SER A 185 10.05 20.44 -1.12
C SER A 185 9.77 21.82 -1.72
N GLY A 186 8.53 22.28 -1.60
CA GLY A 186 8.13 23.67 -1.80
C GLY A 186 7.83 24.39 -0.48
N SER A 187 8.17 23.79 0.65
CA SER A 187 7.78 24.24 1.99
C SER A 187 8.75 25.28 2.55
N THR A 188 8.23 26.17 3.38
CA THR A 188 9.04 27.08 4.19
C THR A 188 9.59 26.35 5.42
N GLU A 189 10.43 27.02 6.22
CA GLU A 189 10.96 26.49 7.48
C GLU A 189 9.83 26.33 8.53
N ASN A 190 9.09 25.22 8.41
CA ASN A 190 7.92 24.87 9.22
C ASN A 190 7.77 23.34 9.31
N GLY A 191 7.06 22.87 10.34
CA GLY A 191 6.79 21.45 10.52
C GLY A 191 8.09 20.68 10.74
N ASP A 192 8.31 19.67 9.90
CA ASP A 192 9.54 18.89 9.90
C ASP A 192 10.66 19.52 9.07
N VAL A 193 10.34 20.49 8.20
CA VAL A 193 11.32 21.23 7.40
C VAL A 193 11.97 22.29 8.27
N THR A 194 13.24 22.08 8.63
CA THR A 194 13.97 22.95 9.58
C THR A 194 15.02 23.84 8.92
N ASP A 195 15.06 23.87 7.60
CA ASP A 195 16.03 24.66 6.83
C ASP A 195 15.28 25.68 5.95
N THR A 196 15.93 26.79 5.62
CA THR A 196 15.30 27.89 4.88
C THR A 196 15.41 27.66 3.37
N SER A 197 14.31 27.70 2.61
CA SER A 197 14.37 27.54 1.15
C SER A 197 15.33 28.52 0.45
N ARG A 198 15.99 28.07 -0.63
CA ARG A 198 16.95 28.86 -1.42
C ARG A 198 16.29 29.59 -2.59
N GLY A 199 15.03 29.32 -2.89
CA GLY A 199 14.35 29.92 -4.03
C GLY A 199 13.01 29.27 -4.36
N GLY A 200 12.97 28.55 -5.49
CA GLY A 200 11.81 27.80 -5.93
C GLY A 200 11.65 26.52 -5.13
N LEU A 201 11.48 25.40 -5.83
CA LEU A 201 11.52 24.08 -5.20
C LEU A 201 12.95 23.70 -4.85
N ASP A 202 13.14 23.08 -3.69
CA ASP A 202 14.45 22.61 -3.25
C ASP A 202 14.47 21.08 -3.12
N ALA A 203 15.65 20.49 -3.30
CA ALA A 203 15.88 19.10 -2.93
C ALA A 203 15.93 19.00 -1.41
N TRP A 204 15.03 18.22 -0.82
CA TRP A 204 14.98 17.99 0.61
C TRP A 204 15.59 16.63 0.95
N VAL A 205 16.57 16.60 1.86
CA VAL A 205 17.22 15.37 2.32
C VAL A 205 16.97 15.21 3.81
N VAL A 206 16.43 14.06 4.20
CA VAL A 206 16.08 13.77 5.60
C VAL A 206 16.76 12.49 6.06
N LYS A 207 17.52 12.57 7.15
CA LYS A 207 18.03 11.40 7.87
C LYS A 207 17.08 11.07 9.00
N LEU A 208 16.64 9.82 9.03
CA LEU A 208 15.87 9.23 10.12
C LEU A 208 16.76 8.27 10.92
N ASP A 209 16.44 8.14 12.21
CA ASP A 209 16.94 7.04 13.03
C ASP A 209 16.17 5.73 12.74
N ALA A 210 16.53 4.64 13.44
CA ALA A 210 15.93 3.33 13.25
C ALA A 210 14.42 3.26 13.61
N THR A 211 13.93 4.23 14.38
CA THR A 211 12.53 4.36 14.79
C THR A 211 11.71 5.30 13.90
N GLY A 212 12.35 5.86 12.86
CA GLY A 212 11.73 6.80 11.94
C GLY A 212 11.68 8.23 12.48
N THR A 213 12.39 8.55 13.57
CA THR A 213 12.47 9.94 14.07
C THR A 213 13.52 10.72 13.27
N PRO A 214 13.22 11.94 12.81
CA PRO A 214 14.20 12.80 12.15
C PRO A 214 15.42 13.09 13.03
N ALA A 215 16.60 12.73 12.53
CA ALA A 215 17.89 13.04 13.14
C ALA A 215 18.43 14.39 12.65
N TRP A 216 18.31 14.64 11.34
CA TRP A 216 18.57 15.93 10.70
C TRP A 216 17.86 15.99 9.35
N ASN A 217 17.60 17.20 8.85
CA ASN A 217 17.19 17.44 7.48
C ASN A 217 17.80 18.74 6.94
N VAL A 218 17.94 18.83 5.62
CA VAL A 218 18.47 19.99 4.90
C VAL A 218 17.71 20.22 3.60
N LEU A 219 17.48 21.48 3.26
CA LEU A 219 17.09 21.88 1.92
C LEU A 219 18.35 22.19 1.12
N ILE A 220 18.38 21.83 -0.15
CA ILE A 220 19.54 22.01 -1.03
C ILE A 220 19.01 22.48 -2.39
N GLY A 221 19.46 23.64 -2.85
CA GLY A 221 19.03 24.17 -4.14
C GLY A 221 19.59 25.55 -4.45
N GLY A 222 19.12 26.13 -5.54
CA GLY A 222 19.45 27.47 -5.99
C GLY A 222 18.21 28.38 -5.99
N THR A 223 18.25 29.43 -6.79
CA THR A 223 17.13 30.40 -6.85
C THR A 223 15.93 29.92 -7.67
N MET A 224 16.07 28.88 -8.49
CA MET A 224 15.02 28.27 -9.31
C MET A 224 14.61 26.91 -8.72
N ASP A 225 13.97 26.05 -9.50
CA ASP A 225 13.54 24.73 -9.03
C ASP A 225 14.67 23.70 -9.14
N ASP A 226 14.85 22.94 -8.06
CA ASP A 226 15.89 21.96 -7.85
C ASP A 226 15.26 20.65 -7.35
N PHE A 227 15.47 19.57 -8.08
CA PHE A 227 14.78 18.30 -7.84
C PHE A 227 15.76 17.22 -7.45
N ALA A 228 15.43 16.45 -6.41
CA ALA A 228 16.07 15.17 -6.14
C ALA A 228 15.37 14.04 -6.92
N SER A 229 16.09 12.95 -7.17
CA SER A 229 15.51 11.74 -7.77
C SER A 229 16.08 10.47 -7.17
N SER A 230 17.35 10.49 -6.73
CA SER A 230 18.00 9.35 -6.13
C SER A 230 18.96 9.73 -5.01
N ILE A 231 19.03 8.90 -3.97
CA ILE A 231 19.90 9.08 -2.80
C ILE A 231 20.49 7.74 -2.37
N GLN A 232 21.77 7.71 -2.01
CA GLN A 232 22.44 6.53 -1.43
C GLN A 232 23.45 6.93 -0.37
N GLN A 233 23.63 6.07 0.64
CA GLN A 233 24.77 6.18 1.55
C GLN A 233 26.05 5.74 0.83
N THR A 234 27.13 6.52 0.98
CA THR A 234 28.44 6.22 0.41
C THR A 234 29.34 5.49 1.40
N ALA A 235 30.35 4.78 0.90
CA ALA A 235 31.28 3.96 1.70
C ALA A 235 32.09 4.75 2.75
N ASP A 236 32.20 6.07 2.57
CA ASP A 236 32.83 6.99 3.54
C ASP A 236 31.88 7.41 4.68
N GLY A 237 30.64 6.90 4.71
CA GLY A 237 29.61 7.23 5.70
C GLY A 237 28.72 8.43 5.33
N GLY A 238 29.07 9.20 4.30
CA GLY A 238 28.26 10.29 3.77
C GLY A 238 27.17 9.81 2.81
N TYR A 239 26.69 10.72 1.95
CA TYR A 239 25.61 10.42 1.01
C TYR A 239 25.87 11.01 -0.37
N ILE A 240 25.38 10.34 -1.42
CA ILE A 240 25.35 10.87 -2.78
C ILE A 240 23.90 11.00 -3.22
N MET A 241 23.55 12.21 -3.66
CA MET A 241 22.25 12.56 -4.21
C MET A 241 22.40 12.87 -5.69
N GLY A 242 21.42 12.46 -6.48
CA GLY A 242 21.29 12.80 -7.89
C GLY A 242 19.89 13.29 -8.20
N GLY A 243 19.81 14.23 -9.12
CA GLY A 243 18.58 14.79 -9.65
C GLY A 243 18.90 15.80 -10.76
N PHE A 244 18.16 16.88 -10.85
CA PHE A 244 18.36 17.90 -11.88
C PHE A 244 18.00 19.28 -11.34
N SER A 245 18.57 20.31 -11.96
CA SER A 245 18.48 21.69 -11.49
C SER A 245 18.14 22.63 -12.64
N TYR A 246 17.15 23.51 -12.44
CA TYR A 246 16.89 24.68 -13.29
C TYR A 246 17.68 25.91 -12.82
N SER A 247 18.53 25.75 -11.80
CA SER A 247 19.37 26.81 -11.23
C SER A 247 20.76 26.80 -11.88
N SER A 248 21.22 27.96 -12.35
CA SER A 248 22.66 28.23 -12.48
C SER A 248 23.22 28.69 -11.13
N GLU A 249 24.53 28.95 -11.05
CA GLU A 249 25.27 29.32 -9.84
C GLU A 249 24.51 30.30 -8.92
N SER A 250 23.89 29.73 -7.88
CA SER A 250 23.03 30.42 -6.92
C SER A 250 22.72 29.47 -5.74
N GLY A 251 22.49 30.03 -4.55
CA GLY A 251 22.25 29.22 -3.35
C GLY A 251 23.39 28.23 -3.11
N ASP A 252 23.06 26.94 -3.07
CA ASP A 252 23.99 25.82 -2.94
C ASP A 252 24.51 25.29 -4.29
N VAL A 253 23.85 25.63 -5.40
CA VAL A 253 24.20 25.14 -6.73
C VAL A 253 25.47 25.82 -7.22
N THR A 254 26.45 25.00 -7.62
CA THR A 254 27.73 25.48 -8.19
C THR A 254 27.84 25.10 -9.66
N GLY A 255 28.37 26.02 -10.46
CA GLY A 255 28.51 25.85 -11.91
C GLY A 255 27.42 26.54 -12.72
N GLN A 256 27.50 26.42 -14.03
CA GLN A 256 26.63 27.13 -14.98
C GLN A 256 25.87 26.10 -15.81
N LEU A 257 24.55 26.27 -15.90
CA LEU A 257 23.73 25.45 -16.79
C LEU A 257 24.18 25.66 -18.23
N GLN A 258 24.08 24.60 -19.03
CA GLN A 258 24.31 24.66 -20.47
C GLN A 258 22.99 24.77 -21.25
N GLY A 259 21.89 24.29 -20.67
CA GLY A 259 20.56 24.25 -21.27
C GLY A 259 19.47 24.81 -20.35
N LEU A 260 18.29 24.20 -20.39
CA LEU A 260 17.18 24.56 -19.51
C LEU A 260 17.38 24.02 -18.09
N ASN A 261 17.85 22.77 -17.99
CA ASN A 261 18.25 22.11 -16.76
C ASN A 261 19.31 21.06 -17.06
N ASP A 262 20.24 20.91 -16.13
CA ASP A 262 21.31 19.92 -16.24
C ASP A 262 21.10 18.84 -15.15
N PHE A 263 21.73 17.67 -15.31
CA PHE A 263 21.85 16.74 -14.17
C PHE A 263 22.56 17.46 -13.04
N TRP A 264 22.08 17.24 -11.82
CA TRP A 264 22.68 17.78 -10.61
C TRP A 264 23.04 16.64 -9.66
N ILE A 265 24.31 16.59 -9.28
CA ILE A 265 24.86 15.59 -8.38
C ILE A 265 25.44 16.28 -7.15
N VAL A 266 25.01 15.86 -5.97
CA VAL A 266 25.41 16.46 -4.69
C VAL A 266 25.98 15.39 -3.77
N LYS A 267 27.22 15.56 -3.33
CA LYS A 267 27.82 14.76 -2.26
C LYS A 267 27.65 15.46 -0.93
N LEU A 268 27.11 14.74 0.03
CA LEU A 268 26.97 15.14 1.41
C LEU A 268 27.94 14.36 2.30
N ASN A 269 28.34 14.95 3.43
CA ASN A 269 28.97 14.23 4.53
C ASN A 269 27.90 13.51 5.38
N ASP A 270 28.31 12.91 6.50
CA ASP A 270 27.45 12.18 7.42
C ASP A 270 26.44 13.06 8.19
N THR A 271 26.69 14.37 8.24
CA THR A 271 25.83 15.38 8.89
C THR A 271 24.96 16.17 7.92
N GLY A 272 24.88 15.77 6.65
CA GLY A 272 24.06 16.46 5.63
C GLY A 272 24.68 17.75 5.07
N THR A 273 25.94 18.05 5.38
CA THR A 273 26.67 19.19 4.81
C THR A 273 27.22 18.83 3.42
N ILE A 274 27.07 19.75 2.46
CA ILE A 274 27.58 19.59 1.11
C ILE A 274 29.11 19.55 1.11
N VAL A 275 29.67 18.48 0.56
CA VAL A 275 31.11 18.32 0.31
C VAL A 275 31.47 18.88 -1.06
N TRP A 276 30.64 18.56 -2.07
CA TRP A 276 30.72 19.11 -3.42
C TRP A 276 29.39 18.88 -4.15
N ASN A 277 29.11 19.70 -5.15
CA ASN A 277 28.05 19.44 -6.12
C ASN A 277 28.52 19.73 -7.55
N LYS A 278 27.84 19.19 -8.56
CA LYS A 278 28.17 19.36 -9.98
C LYS A 278 26.92 19.40 -10.84
N LEU A 279 26.89 20.35 -11.77
CA LEU A 279 26.00 20.34 -12.93
C LEU A 279 26.68 19.60 -14.11
N LEU A 280 25.94 18.69 -14.74
CA LEU A 280 26.39 17.90 -15.88
C LEU A 280 25.28 17.85 -16.93
N GLY A 281 25.42 18.62 -18.01
CA GLY A 281 24.38 18.73 -19.02
C GLY A 281 24.86 19.26 -20.38
N GLY A 282 23.90 19.43 -21.27
CA GLY A 282 24.06 19.92 -22.63
C GLY A 282 23.12 21.09 -22.90
N LEU A 283 22.79 21.34 -24.17
CA LEU A 283 21.82 22.41 -24.51
C LEU A 283 20.36 21.96 -24.29
N GLY A 284 20.13 20.71 -23.88
CA GLY A 284 18.81 20.09 -23.76
C GLY A 284 18.22 20.23 -22.37
N GLU A 285 17.26 19.36 -22.08
CA GLU A 285 16.74 19.14 -20.73
C GLU A 285 17.31 17.82 -20.23
N GLU A 286 18.08 17.82 -19.13
CA GLU A 286 18.66 16.61 -18.58
C GLU A 286 18.05 16.19 -17.24
N GLN A 287 17.51 14.98 -17.20
CA GLN A 287 16.79 14.42 -16.07
C GLN A 287 17.50 13.17 -15.52
N LEU A 288 18.18 13.30 -14.37
CA LEU A 288 18.88 12.19 -13.73
C LEU A 288 17.87 11.31 -12.98
N ALA A 289 17.83 10.02 -13.32
CA ALA A 289 16.90 9.08 -12.72
C ALA A 289 17.51 8.26 -11.56
N SER A 290 18.79 7.92 -11.66
CA SER A 290 19.47 7.11 -10.63
C SER A 290 20.96 7.44 -10.53
N ILE A 291 21.50 7.37 -9.31
CA ILE A 291 22.94 7.45 -9.05
C ILE A 291 23.37 6.35 -8.09
N ILE A 292 24.51 5.73 -8.36
CA ILE A 292 25.11 4.69 -7.51
C ILE A 292 26.60 4.95 -7.31
N GLN A 293 27.13 4.56 -6.15
CA GLN A 293 28.59 4.53 -5.94
C GLN A 293 29.19 3.24 -6.50
N THR A 294 30.33 3.34 -7.20
CA THR A 294 31.09 2.20 -7.71
C THR A 294 32.11 1.69 -6.68
N ALA A 295 32.54 0.43 -6.82
CA ALA A 295 33.45 -0.21 -5.87
C ALA A 295 34.85 0.45 -5.78
N ASP A 296 35.26 1.19 -6.80
CA ASP A 296 36.49 1.98 -6.83
C ASP A 296 36.33 3.39 -6.21
N GLY A 297 35.15 3.69 -5.66
CA GLY A 297 34.84 4.98 -5.03
C GLY A 297 34.30 6.05 -5.99
N GLY A 298 34.17 5.74 -7.28
CA GLY A 298 33.51 6.59 -8.27
C GLY A 298 31.98 6.55 -8.17
N TYR A 299 31.32 7.17 -9.16
CA TYR A 299 29.86 7.21 -9.24
C TYR A 299 29.39 6.97 -10.67
N VAL A 300 28.28 6.25 -10.82
CA VAL A 300 27.56 6.10 -12.09
C VAL A 300 26.21 6.78 -11.95
N ALA A 301 25.93 7.71 -12.87
CA ALA A 301 24.65 8.38 -13.00
C ALA A 301 23.97 7.95 -14.31
N ALA A 302 22.66 7.75 -14.26
CA ALA A 302 21.84 7.39 -15.41
C ALA A 302 20.58 8.27 -15.45
N GLY A 303 20.14 8.62 -16.65
CA GLY A 303 19.03 9.54 -16.88
C GLY A 303 18.69 9.66 -18.37
N TYR A 304 17.93 10.69 -18.73
CA TYR A 304 17.57 11.00 -20.11
C TYR A 304 17.83 12.47 -20.45
N THR A 305 17.96 12.73 -21.76
CA THR A 305 18.23 14.02 -22.41
C THR A 305 17.32 14.19 -23.62
#